data_AF-A0A097QUN6-F1
#
_entry.id   AF-A0A097QUN6-F1
#
_cell.length_a   1.000
_cell.length_b   1.000
_cell.length_c   1.000
_cell.angle_alpha   90.00
_cell.angle_beta   90.00
_cell.angle_gamma   90.00
#
_symmetry.space_group_name_H-M   'P 1'
#
loop_
_entity.id
_entity.type
_entity.pdbx_description
1 polymer ?
#
loop_
_entity_poly.entity_id
_entity_poly.type
_entity_poly.pdbx_seq_one_letter_code
_entity_poly.pdbx_strand_id
1 'polypeptide(L)'
;MDFTDKGLSKFGDSLLNFVFSLALSEYLGRPTGERVPNASLALALEMSGLRKLAPPRSDKHARGDVAEAIFAYAWLEGAITIEEAVKIIRENLSEDVTHFTRKKEVIGKALAEVFKVVGERLEL
;
A
#
# COMPACT_ATOMS: atom_id res chain seq x y z
N MET A 1 6.57 -5.48 -16.64
CA MET A 1 5.14 -5.70 -16.34
C MET A 1 4.41 -4.37 -16.41
N ASP A 2 3.18 -4.34 -16.92
CA ASP A 2 2.37 -3.11 -17.00
C ASP A 2 1.36 -3.09 -15.84
N PHE A 3 1.47 -2.08 -14.98
CA PHE A 3 0.60 -1.89 -13.81
C PHE A 3 -0.44 -0.76 -14.03
N THR A 4 -0.74 -0.43 -15.29
CA THR A 4 -1.74 0.60 -15.63
C THR A 4 -3.14 0.06 -15.90
N ASP A 5 -3.34 -1.27 -15.79
CA ASP A 5 -4.65 -1.90 -15.91
C ASP A 5 -5.62 -1.38 -14.84
N LYS A 6 -6.74 -0.80 -15.30
CA LYS A 6 -7.74 -0.18 -14.41
C LYS A 6 -8.59 -1.19 -13.66
N GLY A 7 -8.74 -2.42 -14.16
CA GLY A 7 -9.42 -3.49 -13.44
C GLY A 7 -8.60 -3.95 -12.26
N LEU A 8 -7.30 -4.19 -12.49
CA LEU A 8 -6.34 -4.62 -11.47
C LEU A 8 -6.15 -3.56 -10.38
N SER A 9 -6.00 -2.28 -10.76
CA SER A 9 -5.94 -1.18 -9.79
C SER A 9 -7.20 -1.08 -8.94
N LYS A 10 -8.41 -1.16 -9.53
CA LYS A 10 -9.67 -1.11 -8.76
C LYS A 10 -9.83 -2.28 -7.80
N PHE A 11 -9.43 -3.48 -8.22
CA PHE A 11 -9.39 -4.64 -7.33
C PHE A 11 -8.39 -4.40 -6.19
N GLY A 12 -7.19 -3.91 -6.52
CA GLY A 12 -6.15 -3.51 -5.57
C GLY A 12 -6.60 -2.48 -4.55
N ASP A 13 -7.32 -1.42 -4.95
CA ASP A 13 -7.88 -0.41 -4.04
C ASP A 13 -8.77 -1.07 -2.99
N SER A 14 -9.70 -1.93 -3.42
CA SER A 14 -10.60 -2.62 -2.48
C SER A 14 -9.85 -3.56 -1.52
N LEU A 15 -8.88 -4.32 -2.04
CA LEU A 15 -8.10 -5.28 -1.26
C LEU A 15 -7.17 -4.56 -0.28
N LEU A 16 -6.46 -3.53 -0.73
CA LEU A 16 -5.50 -2.78 0.07
C LEU A 16 -6.19 -1.95 1.16
N ASN A 17 -7.37 -1.40 0.89
CA ASN A 17 -8.19 -0.74 1.90
C ASN A 17 -8.65 -1.72 3.00
N PHE A 18 -9.00 -2.96 2.62
CA PHE A 18 -9.35 -3.99 3.59
C PHE A 18 -8.14 -4.37 4.47
N VAL A 19 -7.01 -4.69 3.84
CA VAL A 19 -5.73 -5.02 4.51
C VAL A 19 -5.32 -3.90 5.48
N PHE A 20 -5.36 -2.64 5.02
CA PHE A 20 -5.03 -1.50 5.86
C PHE A 20 -6.00 -1.31 7.02
N SER A 21 -7.31 -1.43 6.78
CA SER A 21 -8.32 -1.32 7.84
C SER A 21 -8.16 -2.40 8.90
N LEU A 22 -7.82 -3.62 8.49
CA LEU A 22 -7.53 -4.72 9.40
C LEU A 22 -6.27 -4.45 10.24
N ALA A 23 -5.17 -4.05 9.61
CA ALA A 23 -3.94 -3.68 10.31
C ALA A 23 -4.14 -2.53 11.29
N LEU A 24 -4.89 -1.50 10.89
CA LEU A 24 -5.21 -0.37 11.75
C LEU A 24 -6.12 -0.78 12.91
N SER A 25 -7.07 -1.69 12.69
CA SER A 25 -7.94 -2.22 13.75
C SER A 25 -7.15 -2.99 14.80
N GLU A 26 -6.22 -3.85 14.37
CA GLU A 26 -5.32 -4.56 15.26
C GLU A 26 -4.41 -3.60 16.03
N TYR A 27 -3.83 -2.62 15.34
CA TYR A 27 -2.94 -1.62 15.96
C TYR A 27 -3.67 -0.80 17.03
N LEU A 28 -4.91 -0.36 16.76
CA LEU A 28 -5.70 0.46 17.69
C LEU A 28 -6.42 -0.35 18.77
N GLY A 29 -6.41 -1.69 18.68
CA GLY A 29 -7.13 -2.57 19.60
C GLY A 29 -8.66 -2.46 19.50
N ARG A 30 -9.20 -1.92 18.41
CA ARG A 30 -10.65 -1.79 18.17
C ARG A 30 -10.98 -1.83 16.68
N PRO A 31 -12.15 -2.37 16.28
CA PRO A 31 -12.58 -2.34 14.88
C PRO A 31 -12.65 -0.91 14.33
N THR A 32 -12.05 -0.69 13.17
CA THR A 32 -12.10 0.56 12.41
C THR A 32 -12.06 0.28 10.91
N GLY A 33 -12.50 1.24 10.11
CA GLY A 33 -12.44 1.18 8.65
C GLY A 33 -11.89 2.48 8.11
N GLU A 34 -10.84 2.41 7.30
CA GLU A 34 -10.25 3.60 6.71
C GLU A 34 -9.67 3.32 5.34
N ARG A 35 -9.79 4.32 4.45
CA ARG A 35 -9.19 4.26 3.12
C ARG A 35 -7.76 4.75 3.15
N VAL A 36 -6.90 4.08 2.39
CA VAL A 36 -5.53 4.52 2.18
C VAL A 36 -5.55 5.78 1.30
N PRO A 37 -4.94 6.90 1.73
CA PRO A 37 -4.84 8.08 0.88
C PRO A 37 -3.91 7.84 -0.32
N ASN A 38 -4.29 8.30 -1.52
CA ASN A 38 -3.40 8.27 -2.71
C ASN A 38 -2.03 8.91 -2.47
N ALA A 39 -1.96 9.94 -1.61
CA ALA A 39 -0.68 10.55 -1.23
C ALA A 39 0.22 9.57 -0.45
N SER A 40 -0.35 8.72 0.40
CA SER A 40 0.37 7.67 1.13
C SER A 40 0.85 6.57 0.19
N LEU A 41 0.01 6.15 -0.77
CA LEU A 41 0.40 5.17 -1.80
C LEU A 41 1.53 5.69 -2.69
N ALA A 42 1.42 6.94 -3.16
CA ALA A 42 2.46 7.57 -3.95
C ALA A 42 3.79 7.66 -3.18
N LEU A 43 3.74 8.00 -1.88
CA LEU A 43 4.90 8.00 -1.01
C LEU A 43 5.47 6.59 -0.82
N ALA A 44 4.62 5.59 -0.58
CA ALA A 44 5.02 4.21 -0.41
C ALA A 44 5.76 3.67 -1.64
N LEU A 45 5.24 3.98 -2.83
CA LEU A 45 5.84 3.60 -4.11
C LEU A 45 7.21 4.26 -4.34
N GLU A 46 7.38 5.50 -3.86
CA GLU A 46 8.65 6.21 -3.90
C GLU A 46 9.67 5.60 -2.92
N MET A 47 9.26 5.37 -1.68
CA MET A 47 10.12 4.83 -0.62
C MET A 47 10.51 3.36 -0.82
N SER A 48 9.71 2.58 -1.56
CA SER A 48 10.02 1.19 -1.89
C SER A 48 10.92 1.02 -3.11
N GLY A 49 11.24 2.11 -3.83
CA GLY A 49 12.00 2.05 -5.08
C GLY A 49 11.19 1.57 -6.29
N LEU A 50 9.88 1.30 -6.13
CA LEU A 50 9.00 0.84 -7.20
C LEU A 50 8.42 1.98 -8.06
N ARG A 51 8.74 3.24 -7.76
CA ARG A 51 8.31 4.41 -8.54
C ARG A 51 8.63 4.29 -10.03
N LYS A 52 9.70 3.60 -10.40
CA LYS A 52 10.10 3.32 -11.80
C LYS A 52 9.01 2.59 -12.61
N LEU A 53 8.09 1.88 -11.95
CA LEU A 53 7.00 1.14 -12.58
C LEU A 53 5.81 2.02 -12.95
N ALA A 54 5.69 3.21 -12.36
CA ALA A 54 4.65 4.16 -12.72
C ALA A 54 5.07 5.01 -13.92
N PRO A 55 4.14 5.41 -14.81
CA PRO A 55 4.45 6.23 -15.98
C PRO A 55 5.28 7.49 -15.66
N PRO A 56 6.18 7.92 -16.56
CA PRO A 56 6.86 9.19 -16.43
C PRO A 56 5.85 10.34 -16.31
N ARG A 57 6.14 11.33 -15.45
CA ARG A 57 5.27 12.50 -15.21
C ARG A 57 3.87 12.19 -14.66
N SER A 58 3.65 10.98 -14.14
CA SER A 58 2.40 10.64 -13.44
C SER A 58 2.21 11.48 -12.18
N ASP A 59 0.96 11.89 -11.95
CA ASP A 59 0.52 12.58 -10.74
C ASP A 59 0.37 11.61 -9.57
N LYS A 60 -0.02 12.14 -8.39
CA LYS A 60 -0.21 11.33 -7.17
C LYS A 60 -1.31 10.28 -7.30
N HIS A 61 -2.34 10.54 -8.10
CA HIS A 61 -3.45 9.62 -8.24
C HIS A 61 -3.05 8.43 -9.10
N ALA A 62 -2.43 8.70 -10.26
CA ALA A 62 -1.90 7.67 -11.14
C ALA A 62 -0.81 6.80 -10.46
N ARG A 63 -0.01 7.37 -9.56
CA ARG A 63 0.92 6.58 -8.73
C ARG A 63 0.21 5.71 -7.69
N GLY A 64 -0.89 6.21 -7.13
CA GLY A 64 -1.77 5.43 -6.25
C GLY A 64 -2.32 4.21 -6.96
N ASP A 65 -2.91 4.42 -8.14
CA ASP A 65 -3.46 3.35 -8.98
C ASP A 65 -2.40 2.26 -9.30
N VAL A 66 -1.17 2.68 -9.61
CA VAL A 66 -0.07 1.73 -9.87
C VAL A 66 0.31 0.95 -8.61
N ALA A 67 0.39 1.60 -7.45
CA ALA A 67 0.67 0.92 -6.19
C ALA A 67 -0.42 -0.11 -5.84
N GLU A 68 -1.69 0.24 -6.04
CA GLU A 68 -2.82 -0.68 -5.87
C GLU A 68 -2.72 -1.88 -6.82
N ALA A 69 -2.40 -1.65 -8.09
CA ALA A 69 -2.23 -2.71 -9.09
C ALA A 69 -1.06 -3.64 -8.74
N ILE A 70 0.07 -3.10 -8.26
CA ILE A 70 1.21 -3.90 -7.79
C ILE A 70 0.80 -4.79 -6.62
N PHE A 71 0.09 -4.24 -5.63
CA PHE A 71 -0.35 -5.02 -4.47
C PHE A 71 -1.33 -6.13 -4.85
N ALA A 72 -2.30 -5.82 -5.73
CA ALA A 72 -3.24 -6.79 -6.26
C ALA A 72 -2.52 -7.95 -6.98
N TYR A 73 -1.58 -7.61 -7.87
CA TYR A 73 -0.81 -8.60 -8.60
C TYR A 73 0.00 -9.49 -7.64
N ALA A 74 0.70 -8.89 -6.68
CA ALA A 74 1.50 -9.64 -5.71
C ALA A 74 0.67 -10.63 -4.89
N TRP A 75 -0.55 -10.25 -4.52
CA TRP A 75 -1.46 -11.16 -3.83
C TRP A 75 -1.96 -12.28 -4.75
N LEU A 76 -2.33 -11.96 -6.00
CA LEU A 76 -2.79 -12.95 -6.99
C LEU A 76 -1.71 -13.99 -7.33
N GLU A 77 -0.45 -13.57 -7.40
CA GLU A 77 0.70 -14.46 -7.63
C GLU A 77 1.16 -15.21 -6.36
N GLY A 78 0.53 -14.97 -5.21
CA GLY A 78 0.92 -15.57 -3.94
C GLY A 78 2.26 -15.07 -3.39
N ALA A 79 2.78 -13.95 -3.91
CA ALA A 79 4.02 -13.33 -3.42
C ALA A 79 3.84 -12.69 -2.04
N ILE A 80 2.61 -12.33 -1.66
CA ILE A 80 2.28 -11.85 -0.32
C ILE A 80 0.88 -12.31 0.09
N THR A 81 0.71 -12.64 1.38
CA THR A 81 -0.60 -12.97 1.97
C THR A 81 -1.23 -11.75 2.63
N ILE A 82 -2.54 -11.79 2.88
CA ILE A 82 -3.23 -10.73 3.62
C ILE A 82 -2.66 -10.62 5.04
N GLU A 83 -2.49 -11.75 5.72
CA GLU A 83 -2.00 -11.85 7.09
C GLU A 83 -0.60 -11.27 7.24
N GLU A 84 0.27 -11.56 6.27
CA GLU A 84 1.62 -11.00 6.22
C GLU A 84 1.61 -9.49 5.98
N ALA A 85 0.85 -9.01 4.99
CA ALA A 85 0.74 -7.58 4.72
C ALA A 85 0.19 -6.82 5.94
N VAL A 86 -0.83 -7.37 6.61
CA VAL A 86 -1.40 -6.83 7.86
C VAL A 86 -0.33 -6.73 8.93
N LYS A 87 0.43 -7.81 9.15
CA LYS A 87 1.51 -7.84 10.15
C LYS A 87 2.57 -6.78 9.87
N ILE A 88 3.06 -6.69 8.64
CA ILE A 88 4.08 -5.71 8.24
C ILE A 88 3.58 -4.28 8.46
N ILE A 89 2.35 -3.96 8.03
CA ILE A 89 1.77 -2.63 8.22
C ILE A 89 1.68 -2.32 9.70
N ARG A 90 1.07 -3.21 10.50
CA ARG A 90 0.87 -3.02 11.94
C ARG A 90 2.20 -2.78 12.68
N GLU A 91 3.24 -3.53 12.35
CA GLU A 91 4.57 -3.40 12.97
C GLU A 91 5.30 -2.10 12.59
N ASN A 92 4.88 -1.44 11.51
CA ASN A 92 5.47 -0.18 11.03
C ASN A 92 4.55 1.04 11.21
N LEU A 93 3.38 0.87 11.84
CA LEU A 93 2.54 1.98 12.28
C LEU A 93 3.11 2.61 13.55
N SER A 94 2.80 3.89 13.74
CA SER A 94 3.11 4.64 14.96
C SER A 94 1.89 5.42 15.44
N GLU A 95 1.94 5.97 16.65
CA GLU A 95 0.85 6.74 17.26
C GLU A 95 0.35 7.89 16.36
N ASP A 96 1.25 8.42 15.53
CA ASP A 96 0.99 9.48 14.57
C ASP A 96 0.00 9.08 13.45
N VAL A 97 -0.38 7.80 13.32
CA VAL A 97 -1.44 7.33 12.41
C VAL A 97 -2.81 7.95 12.74
N THR A 98 -2.99 8.42 13.98
CA THR A 98 -4.21 9.12 14.41
C THR A 98 -4.11 10.64 14.23
N HIS A 99 -2.92 11.17 13.93
CA HIS A 99 -2.66 12.60 13.85
C HIS A 99 -3.02 13.17 12.47
N PHE A 100 -3.89 14.18 12.42
CA PHE A 100 -4.46 14.72 11.17
C PHE A 100 -3.42 15.08 10.08
N THR A 101 -2.30 15.68 10.47
CA THR A 101 -1.25 16.13 9.52
C THR A 101 -0.21 15.07 9.18
N ARG A 102 0.14 14.19 10.12
CA ARG A 102 1.25 13.22 10.01
C ARG A 102 0.81 11.85 9.52
N LYS A 103 -0.48 11.54 9.67
CA LYS A 103 -1.08 10.26 9.28
C LYS A 103 -0.70 9.79 7.88
N LYS A 104 -0.74 10.67 6.88
CA LYS A 104 -0.43 10.29 5.49
C LYS A 104 0.99 9.77 5.34
N GLU A 105 1.94 10.39 6.03
CA GLU A 105 3.34 10.00 6.00
C GLU A 105 3.56 8.67 6.71
N VAL A 106 2.95 8.49 7.89
CA VAL A 106 3.02 7.22 8.66
C VAL A 106 2.44 6.06 7.85
N ILE A 107 1.27 6.24 7.23
CA ILE A 107 0.66 5.23 6.37
C ILE A 107 1.56 4.91 5.18
N GLY A 108 2.12 5.94 4.53
CA GLY A 108 3.02 5.74 3.39
C GLY A 108 4.29 4.99 3.75
N LYS A 109 4.89 5.29 4.91
CA LYS A 109 6.06 4.56 5.45
C LYS A 109 5.74 3.10 5.75
N ALA A 110 4.63 2.82 6.43
CA ALA A 110 4.22 1.45 6.74
C ALA A 110 3.95 0.62 5.47
N LEU A 111 3.27 1.22 4.48
CA LEU A 111 3.04 0.56 3.19
C LEU A 111 4.32 0.39 2.36
N ALA A 112 5.31 1.27 2.50
CA ALA A 112 6.57 1.13 1.80
C ALA A 112 7.27 -0.19 2.14
N GLU A 113 7.19 -0.64 3.41
CA GLU A 113 7.77 -1.92 3.83
C GLU A 113 7.08 -3.11 3.17
N VAL A 114 5.76 -3.06 3.01
CA VAL A 114 5.01 -4.07 2.23
C VAL A 114 5.51 -4.09 0.79
N PHE A 115 5.63 -2.92 0.16
CA PHE A 115 6.05 -2.83 -1.24
C PHE A 115 7.51 -3.23 -1.46
N LYS A 116 8.40 -3.05 -0.48
CA LYS A 116 9.77 -3.58 -0.56
C LYS A 116 9.76 -5.11 -0.61
N VAL A 117 9.03 -5.76 0.29
CA VAL A 117 8.88 -7.23 0.30
C VAL A 117 8.29 -7.73 -1.02
N VAL A 118 7.25 -7.05 -1.53
CA VAL A 118 6.66 -7.36 -2.84
C VAL A 118 7.68 -7.18 -3.97
N GLY A 119 8.41 -6.07 -3.97
CA GLY A 119 9.41 -5.77 -4.99
C GLY A 119 10.54 -6.79 -5.03
N GLU A 120 11.02 -7.23 -3.87
CA GLU A 120 12.03 -8.29 -3.75
C GLU A 120 11.52 -9.64 -4.26
N ARG A 121 10.32 -10.06 -3.84
CA ARG A 121 9.77 -11.38 -4.19
C ARG A 121 9.33 -11.51 -5.64
N LEU A 122 8.95 -10.41 -6.27
CA LEU A 122 8.55 -10.35 -7.68
C LEU A 122 9.67 -9.84 -8.61
N GLU A 123 10.86 -9.56 -8.07
CA GLU A 123 12.02 -9.04 -8.81
C GLU A 123 11.71 -7.76 -9.62
N LEU A 124 11.02 -6.79 -9.00
CA LEU A 124 10.48 -5.58 -9.65
C LEU A 124 11.40 -4.34 -9.67
#